data_AF-A0A920TRQ9-F1
#
_entry.id   AF-A0A920TRQ9-F1
#
_cell.length_a   1.000
_cell.length_b   1.000
_cell.length_c   1.000
_cell.angle_alpha   90.00
_cell.angle_beta   90.00
_cell.angle_gamma   90.00
#
_symmetry.space_group_name_H-M   'P 1'
#
loop_
_entity.id
_entity.type
_entity.pdbx_description
1 polymer ?
#
loop_
_entity_poly.entity_id
_entity_poly.type
_entity_poly.pdbx_seq_one_letter_code
_entity_poly.pdbx_strand_id
1 'polypeptide(L)'
;MGDLAEQPGSNEETLGDLEQMAQEAEALAQAMAEGRLTPETVRRQERLFHRLLDAGRSLEREEFSEERESEQPGVFERGEVMPLTPDQLGALRYQLPDSDQLQRLSPAVRQLVIQYFERLNRGGSEPGGSR
;
A
#
# COMPACT_ATOMS: atom_id res chain seq x y z
N MET A 1 1.60 16.06 29.77
CA MET A 1 0.32 16.36 29.10
C MET A 1 0.20 15.40 27.94
N GLY A 2 -0.74 14.47 27.84
CA GLY A 2 -1.78 13.98 28.74
C GLY A 2 -2.00 12.54 28.32
N ASP A 3 -1.79 11.61 29.25
CA ASP A 3 -1.93 10.17 29.04
C ASP A 3 -3.44 9.88 29.05
N LEU A 4 -4.06 9.85 27.86
CA LEU A 4 -5.43 9.39 27.71
C LEU A 4 -5.38 7.86 27.82
N ALA A 5 -5.50 7.42 29.06
CA ALA A 5 -5.80 6.05 29.39
C ALA A 5 -6.96 5.57 28.51
N GLU A 6 -6.65 4.62 27.63
CA GLU A 6 -7.60 3.71 27.00
C GLU A 6 -8.60 3.30 28.08
N GLN A 7 -9.84 3.74 27.94
CA GLN A 7 -10.84 3.65 29.01
C GLN A 7 -11.32 2.19 29.04
N PRO A 8 -10.96 1.38 30.05
CA PRO A 8 -11.39 -0.02 30.12
C PRO A 8 -12.91 -0.17 30.32
N GLY A 9 -13.65 0.94 30.45
CA GLY A 9 -15.10 0.96 30.58
C GLY A 9 -15.86 0.81 29.26
N SER A 10 -15.29 1.18 28.10
CA SER A 10 -16.03 1.16 26.83
C SER A 10 -16.40 -0.25 26.38
N ASN A 11 -15.47 -1.20 26.49
CA ASN A 11 -15.70 -2.57 26.04
C ASN A 11 -16.65 -3.33 26.97
N GLU A 12 -16.55 -3.11 28.28
CA GLU A 12 -17.38 -3.80 29.28
C GLU A 12 -18.83 -3.28 29.28
N GLU A 13 -19.02 -1.98 29.03
CA GLU A 13 -20.34 -1.36 28.80
C GLU A 13 -20.96 -1.85 27.49
N THR A 14 -20.18 -1.91 26.39
CA THR A 14 -20.65 -2.42 25.10
C THR A 14 -21.06 -3.89 25.16
N LEU A 15 -20.32 -4.74 25.91
CA LEU A 15 -20.70 -6.13 26.13
C LEU A 15 -22.02 -6.27 26.92
N GLY A 16 -22.21 -5.44 27.94
CA GLY A 16 -23.46 -5.41 28.72
C GLY A 16 -24.68 -5.03 27.86
N ASP A 17 -24.51 -4.07 26.97
CA ASP A 17 -25.55 -3.66 26.02
C ASP A 17 -25.89 -4.77 25.02
N LEU A 18 -24.90 -5.55 24.56
CA LEU A 18 -25.11 -6.71 23.69
C LEU A 18 -25.89 -7.83 24.38
N GLU A 19 -25.62 -8.10 25.65
CA GLU A 19 -26.37 -9.09 26.43
C GLU A 19 -27.83 -8.67 26.61
N GLN A 20 -28.09 -7.38 26.87
CA GLN A 20 -29.45 -6.84 26.94
C GLN A 20 -30.17 -6.96 25.60
N MET A 21 -29.47 -6.67 24.48
CA MET A 21 -30.03 -6.82 23.13
C MET A 21 -30.34 -8.29 22.79
N ALA A 22 -29.53 -9.24 23.23
CA ALA A 22 -29.78 -10.67 23.04
C ALA A 22 -31.07 -11.13 23.76
N GLN A 23 -31.26 -10.69 25.01
CA GLN A 23 -32.49 -10.97 25.76
C GLN A 23 -33.73 -10.36 25.08
N GLU A 24 -33.60 -9.15 24.53
CA GLU A 24 -34.69 -8.54 23.76
C GLU A 24 -35.00 -9.31 22.46
N ALA A 25 -33.97 -9.82 21.77
CA ALA A 25 -34.12 -10.64 20.57
C ALA A 25 -34.90 -11.93 20.87
N GLU A 26 -34.59 -12.61 21.97
CA GLU A 26 -35.30 -13.82 22.41
C GLU A 26 -36.78 -13.53 22.71
N ALA A 27 -37.05 -12.45 23.45
CA ALA A 27 -38.43 -12.06 23.76
C ALA A 27 -39.24 -11.70 22.51
N LEU A 28 -38.62 -11.02 21.53
CA LEU A 28 -39.22 -10.73 20.23
C LEU A 28 -39.47 -12.00 19.42
N ALA A 29 -38.49 -12.90 19.33
CA ALA A 29 -38.62 -14.16 18.62
C ALA A 29 -39.76 -15.01 19.18
N GLN A 30 -39.89 -15.07 20.51
CA GLN A 30 -40.99 -15.76 21.16
C GLN A 30 -42.34 -15.10 20.87
N ALA A 31 -42.42 -13.76 20.90
CA ALA A 31 -43.65 -13.06 20.52
C ALA A 31 -44.06 -13.31 19.05
N MET A 32 -43.09 -13.39 18.15
CA MET A 32 -43.32 -13.72 16.74
C MET A 32 -43.79 -15.17 16.56
N ALA A 33 -43.17 -16.12 17.29
CA ALA A 33 -43.54 -17.54 17.26
C ALA A 33 -44.95 -17.80 17.80
N GLU A 34 -45.38 -17.02 18.80
CA GLU A 34 -46.74 -17.05 19.35
C GLU A 34 -47.78 -16.34 18.46
N GLY A 35 -47.39 -15.92 17.24
CA GLY A 35 -48.29 -15.33 16.25
C GLY A 35 -48.65 -13.87 16.51
N ARG A 36 -47.95 -13.18 17.43
CA ARG A 36 -48.18 -11.75 17.73
C ARG A 36 -47.42 -10.83 16.78
N LEU A 37 -47.58 -11.03 15.47
CA LEU A 37 -46.95 -10.19 14.44
C LEU A 37 -47.69 -8.86 14.26
N THR A 38 -47.65 -8.00 15.29
CA THR A 38 -48.27 -6.68 15.27
C THR A 38 -47.33 -5.64 14.64
N PRO A 39 -47.85 -4.51 14.13
CA PRO A 39 -47.01 -3.40 13.66
C PRO A 39 -46.02 -2.89 14.73
N GLU A 40 -46.35 -3.06 16.01
CA GLU A 40 -45.47 -2.71 17.12
C GLU A 40 -44.28 -3.67 17.23
N THR A 41 -44.50 -4.98 17.07
CA THR A 41 -43.41 -5.97 17.08
C THR A 41 -42.43 -5.76 15.94
N VAL A 42 -42.92 -5.40 14.74
CA VAL A 42 -42.09 -5.06 13.59
C VAL A 42 -41.23 -3.83 13.89
N ARG A 43 -41.83 -2.72 14.37
CA ARG A 43 -41.07 -1.52 14.76
C ARG A 43 -40.03 -1.77 15.85
N ARG A 44 -40.29 -2.71 16.75
CA ARG A 44 -39.36 -3.07 17.82
C ARG A 44 -38.21 -3.92 17.28
N GLN A 45 -38.49 -4.85 16.36
CA GLN A 45 -37.48 -5.61 15.63
C GLN A 45 -36.57 -4.70 14.80
N GLU A 46 -37.13 -3.74 14.06
CA GLU A 46 -36.34 -2.76 13.29
C GLU A 46 -35.40 -1.94 14.18
N ARG A 47 -35.89 -1.45 15.34
CA ARG A 47 -35.07 -0.72 16.31
C ARG A 47 -33.97 -1.58 16.92
N LEU A 48 -34.26 -2.84 17.23
CA LEU A 48 -33.25 -3.78 17.73
C LEU A 48 -32.17 -4.04 16.66
N PHE A 49 -32.58 -4.25 15.41
CA PHE A 49 -31.65 -4.50 14.30
C PHE A 49 -30.71 -3.32 14.05
N HIS A 50 -31.23 -2.08 14.08
CA HIS A 50 -30.39 -0.89 13.97
C HIS A 50 -29.35 -0.80 15.09
N ARG A 51 -29.76 -1.01 16.35
CA ARG A 51 -28.82 -0.99 17.48
C ARG A 51 -27.74 -2.07 17.37
N LEU A 52 -28.09 -3.28 16.91
CA LEU A 52 -27.10 -4.34 16.67
C LEU A 52 -26.09 -3.97 15.58
N LEU A 53 -26.55 -3.37 14.47
CA LEU A 53 -25.65 -2.91 13.41
C LEU A 53 -24.73 -1.78 13.86
N ASP A 54 -25.24 -0.85 14.65
CA ASP A 54 -24.46 0.26 15.17
C ASP A 54 -23.43 -0.21 16.22
N ALA A 55 -23.80 -1.14 17.10
CA ALA A 55 -22.87 -1.77 18.03
C ALA A 55 -21.76 -2.54 17.30
N GLY A 56 -22.10 -3.31 16.25
CA GLY A 56 -21.10 -4.00 15.43
C GLY A 56 -20.10 -3.05 14.75
N ARG A 57 -20.57 -1.90 14.27
CA ARG A 57 -19.70 -0.85 13.71
C ARG A 57 -18.84 -0.15 14.76
N SER A 58 -19.33 0.00 15.99
CA SER A 58 -18.53 0.56 17.09
C SER A 58 -17.36 -0.35 17.43
N LEU A 59 -17.63 -1.65 17.60
CA LEU A 59 -16.61 -2.66 17.86
C LEU A 59 -15.56 -2.70 16.74
N GLU A 60 -15.99 -2.66 15.48
CA GLU A 60 -15.06 -2.60 14.33
C GLU A 60 -14.19 -1.33 14.37
N ARG A 61 -14.76 -0.16 14.72
CA ARG A 61 -13.97 1.08 14.85
C ARG A 61 -13.03 1.06 16.05
N GLU A 62 -13.40 0.42 17.15
CA GLU A 62 -12.51 0.28 18.31
C GLU A 62 -11.28 -0.58 17.99
N GLU A 63 -11.41 -1.57 17.10
CA GLU A 63 -10.26 -2.36 16.60
C GLU A 63 -9.33 -1.56 15.68
N PHE A 64 -9.81 -0.48 15.05
CA PHE A 64 -9.04 0.37 14.14
C PHE A 64 -8.93 1.80 14.67
N SER A 65 -7.77 2.15 15.24
CA SER A 65 -7.49 3.54 15.60
C SER A 65 -7.63 4.47 14.39
N GLU A 66 -8.48 5.51 14.51
CA GLU A 66 -8.59 6.59 13.51
C GLU A 66 -7.36 7.52 13.54
N GLU A 67 -6.51 7.40 14.57
CA GLU A 67 -5.31 8.19 14.73
C GLU A 67 -4.16 7.61 13.92
N ARG A 68 -3.62 8.42 13.02
CA ARG A 68 -2.43 8.06 12.26
C ARG A 68 -1.21 8.08 13.18
N GLU A 69 -0.74 6.90 13.57
CA GLU A 69 0.58 6.77 14.18
C GLU A 69 1.69 7.01 13.13
N SER A 70 2.68 7.81 13.50
CA SER A 70 3.90 7.97 12.71
C SER A 70 5.11 7.80 13.60
N GLU A 71 5.97 6.84 13.28
CA GLU A 71 7.25 6.65 13.95
C GLU A 71 8.35 7.42 13.20
N GLN A 72 9.26 8.05 13.95
CA GLN A 72 10.48 8.59 13.35
C GLN A 72 11.32 7.39 12.87
N PRO A 73 11.85 7.42 11.64
CA PRO A 73 12.75 6.36 11.19
C PRO A 73 13.91 6.24 12.18
N GLY A 74 14.21 5.01 12.59
CA GLY A 74 15.35 4.72 13.47
C GLY A 74 16.69 5.16 12.89
N VAL A 75 17.75 5.03 13.68
CA VAL A 75 19.11 5.28 13.20
C VAL A 75 19.50 4.12 12.27
N PHE A 76 19.56 4.39 10.97
CA PHE A 76 20.03 3.44 9.97
C PHE A 76 21.43 3.82 9.51
N GLU A 77 22.31 2.83 9.41
CA GLU A 77 23.58 3.02 8.70
C GLU A 77 23.29 3.15 7.21
N ARG A 78 23.64 4.32 6.64
CA ARG A 78 23.58 4.51 5.21
C ARG A 78 24.75 3.76 4.59
N GLY A 79 24.46 2.77 3.74
CA GLY A 79 25.48 2.10 2.95
C GLY A 79 26.28 3.10 2.11
N GLU A 80 27.58 2.85 1.95
CA GLU A 80 28.43 3.65 1.08
C GLU A 80 27.89 3.59 -0.37
N VAL A 81 27.58 4.76 -0.93
CA VAL A 81 27.16 4.86 -2.33
C VAL A 81 28.42 4.90 -3.19
N MET A 82 28.69 3.82 -3.91
CA MET A 82 29.78 3.78 -4.87
C MET A 82 29.46 4.69 -6.07
N PRO A 83 30.43 5.46 -6.59
CA PRO A 83 30.22 6.23 -7.80
C PRO A 83 29.96 5.29 -8.99
N LEU A 84 29.04 5.70 -9.87
CA LEU A 84 28.79 4.98 -11.11
C LEU A 84 30.03 5.04 -12.02
N THR A 85 30.32 3.92 -12.68
CA THR A 85 31.37 3.88 -13.70
C THR A 85 30.89 4.58 -14.99
N PRO A 86 31.79 5.06 -15.87
CA PRO A 86 31.39 5.74 -17.10
C PRO A 86 30.47 4.90 -18.01
N ASP A 87 30.66 3.58 -18.05
CA ASP A 87 29.79 2.64 -18.77
C ASP A 87 28.38 2.58 -18.17
N GLN A 88 28.25 2.61 -16.85
CA GLN A 88 26.95 2.66 -16.17
C GLN A 88 26.22 4.00 -16.39
N LEU A 89 26.96 5.08 -16.63
CA LEU A 89 26.44 6.40 -17.01
C LEU A 89 26.06 6.48 -18.51
N GLY A 90 26.23 5.40 -19.27
CA GLY A 90 25.95 5.39 -20.72
C GLY A 90 26.97 6.18 -21.53
N ALA A 91 28.15 6.47 -20.99
CA ALA A 91 29.22 7.10 -21.76
C ALA A 91 29.71 6.12 -22.84
N LEU A 92 29.89 6.64 -24.06
CA LEU A 92 30.50 5.86 -25.14
C LEU A 92 31.95 5.54 -24.78
N ARG A 93 32.32 4.26 -24.81
CA ARG A 93 33.70 3.82 -24.61
C ARG A 93 34.64 4.37 -25.69
N TYR A 94 34.13 4.47 -26.92
CA TYR A 94 34.81 5.04 -28.07
C TYR A 94 33.96 6.15 -28.67
N GLN A 95 34.52 7.35 -28.75
CA GLN A 95 33.86 8.50 -29.37
C GLN A 95 33.63 8.25 -30.87
N LEU A 96 32.50 8.72 -31.39
CA LEU A 96 32.27 8.69 -32.83
C LEU A 96 33.20 9.68 -33.53
N PRO A 97 33.63 9.41 -34.77
CA PRO A 97 34.38 10.37 -35.57
C PRO A 97 33.62 11.68 -35.78
N ASP A 98 34.33 12.79 -35.78
CA ASP A 98 33.75 14.12 -36.00
C ASP A 98 33.19 14.30 -37.42
N SER A 99 32.26 15.25 -37.57
CA SER A 99 31.58 15.51 -38.85
C SER A 99 32.56 15.79 -40.00
N ASP A 100 33.63 16.55 -39.76
CA ASP A 100 34.66 16.86 -40.76
C ASP A 100 35.43 15.62 -41.23
N GLN A 101 35.59 14.61 -40.35
CA GLN A 101 36.24 13.35 -40.70
C GLN A 101 35.30 12.49 -41.54
N LEU A 102 34.01 12.45 -41.20
CA LEU A 102 32.99 11.68 -41.91
C LEU A 102 32.67 12.24 -43.31
N GLN A 103 32.78 13.56 -43.51
CA GLN A 103 32.54 14.21 -44.80
C GLN A 103 33.63 13.91 -45.85
N ARG A 104 34.85 13.60 -45.41
CA ARG A 104 35.96 13.19 -46.30
C ARG A 104 35.79 11.76 -46.84
N LEU A 105 34.87 10.99 -46.27
CA LEU A 105 34.57 9.61 -46.66
C LEU A 105 33.44 9.56 -47.68
N SER A 106 33.45 8.55 -48.54
CA SER A 106 32.30 8.27 -49.42
C SER A 106 31.07 7.91 -48.57
N PRO A 107 29.83 8.14 -49.06
CA PRO A 107 28.62 7.87 -48.30
C PRO A 107 28.52 6.44 -47.77
N ALA A 108 28.94 5.45 -48.56
CA ALA A 108 28.94 4.04 -48.17
C ALA A 108 29.96 3.76 -47.06
N VAL A 109 31.18 4.30 -47.18
CA VAL A 109 32.24 4.10 -46.19
C VAL A 109 31.89 4.81 -44.87
N ARG A 110 31.28 6.00 -44.93
CA ARG A 110 30.77 6.71 -43.75
C ARG A 110 29.80 5.85 -42.94
N GLN A 111 28.84 5.21 -43.60
CA GLN A 111 27.87 4.33 -42.94
C GLN A 111 28.55 3.11 -42.29
N LEU A 112 29.53 2.51 -42.96
CA LEU A 112 30.29 1.38 -42.39
C LEU A 112 31.07 1.79 -41.14
N VAL A 113 31.70 2.97 -41.14
CA VAL A 113 32.43 3.49 -39.98
C VAL A 113 31.50 3.72 -38.79
N ILE A 114 30.32 4.33 -39.00
CA ILE A 114 29.34 4.55 -37.92
C ILE A 114 28.91 3.20 -37.33
N GLN A 115 28.49 2.25 -38.16
CA GLN A 115 28.07 0.92 -37.71
C GLN A 115 29.17 0.16 -36.95
N TYR A 116 30.43 0.35 -37.33
CA TYR A 116 31.57 -0.22 -36.65
C TYR A 116 31.72 0.32 -35.22
N PHE A 117 31.71 1.65 -35.04
CA PHE A 117 31.80 2.27 -33.72
C PHE A 117 30.59 1.94 -32.83
N GLU A 118 29.38 1.89 -33.41
CA GLU A 118 28.18 1.44 -32.68
C GLU A 118 28.32 0.01 -32.17
N ARG A 119 28.82 -0.91 -33.00
CA ARG A 119 29.06 -2.31 -32.60
C ARG A 119 30.14 -2.42 -31.53
N LEU A 120 31.21 -1.63 -31.67
CA LEU A 120 32.32 -1.60 -30.72
C LEU A 120 31.88 -1.07 -29.35
N ASN A 121 31.03 -0.04 -29.33
CA ASN A 121 30.44 0.50 -28.10
C ASN A 121 29.41 -0.46 -27.48
N ARG A 122 28.65 -1.22 -28.30
CA ARG A 122 27.70 -2.22 -27.81
C ARG A 122 28.38 -3.46 -27.22
N GLY A 123 29.43 -3.97 -27.86
CA GLY A 123 30.18 -5.15 -27.41
C GLY A 123 31.05 -4.91 -26.18
N GLY A 124 31.30 -3.64 -25.81
CA GLY A 124 31.96 -3.26 -24.56
C GLY A 124 31.03 -3.18 -23.35
N SER A 125 29.72 -3.34 -23.54
CA SER A 125 28.67 -3.20 -22.51
C SER A 125 28.10 -4.53 -22.03
N GLU A 126 28.74 -5.67 -22.31
CA GLU A 126 28.31 -6.96 -21.73
C GLU A 126 28.57 -6.97 -20.21
N PRO A 127 27.55 -7.19 -19.37
CA PRO A 127 27.73 -7.35 -17.94
C PRO A 127 28.22 -8.78 -17.65
N GLY A 128 29.52 -8.93 -17.38
CA GLY A 128 30.08 -10.07 -16.65
C GLY A 128 30.82 -11.13 -17.48
N GLY A 129 32.14 -11.19 -17.28
CA GLY A 129 33.02 -12.24 -17.80
C GLY A 129 34.34 -12.34 -17.01
N SER A 130 34.25 -12.94 -15.83
CA SER A 130 35.27 -13.75 -15.14
C SER A 130 36.77 -13.36 -15.24
N ARG A 131 37.32 -12.85 -14.13
CA ARG A 131 38.44 -13.46 -13.39
C ARG A 131 38.63 -12.83 -12.03
#